data_AF-A0A3D4HDJ3-F1
#
_entry.id   AF-A0A3D4HDJ3-F1
#
_cell.length_a   1.000
_cell.length_b   1.000
_cell.length_c   1.000
_cell.angle_alpha   90.00
_cell.angle_beta   90.00
_cell.angle_gamma   90.00
#
_symmetry.space_group_name_H-M   'P 1'
#
loop_
_entity.id
_entity.type
_entity.pdbx_description
1 polymer ?
#
loop_
_entity_poly.entity_id
_entity_poly.type
_entity_poly.pdbx_seq_one_letter_code
_entity_poly.pdbx_strand_id
1 'polypeptide(L)' 'MSKYLITLILKSPNLNNSQFKTIVDICINLGTISLGSVAIPLVFDKKFDLMLSFGLIGAFSFWYLAVYISRKIYE' A
#
# COMPACT_ATOMS: atom_id res chain seq x y z
N MET A 1 -24.97 -39.28 11.22
CA MET A 1 -24.76 -38.95 9.80
C MET A 1 -24.91 -37.46 9.61
N SER A 2 -23.85 -36.66 9.85
CA SER A 2 -23.68 -35.29 9.31
C SER A 2 -22.30 -34.77 9.75
N LYS A 3 -21.25 -35.10 8.99
CA LYS A 3 -19.88 -34.57 9.13
C LYS A 3 -19.58 -33.68 7.93
N TYR A 4 -20.40 -32.66 7.74
CA TYR A 4 -20.29 -31.64 6.70
C TYR A 4 -20.45 -30.33 7.48
N LEU A 5 -19.52 -29.38 7.62
CA LEU A 5 -18.58 -28.79 6.68
C LEU A 5 -17.57 -27.95 7.50
N ILE A 6 -16.56 -28.58 8.10
CA ILE A 6 -15.51 -27.85 8.82
C ILE A 6 -14.47 -27.24 7.86
N THR A 7 -14.50 -27.59 6.58
CA THR A 7 -13.51 -27.09 5.63
C THR A 7 -14.00 -25.82 4.93
N LEU A 8 -14.10 -24.72 5.69
CA LEU A 8 -14.00 -23.38 5.11
C LEU A 8 -12.54 -23.25 4.62
N ILE A 9 -12.26 -23.83 3.45
CA ILE A 9 -11.00 -23.63 2.75
C ILE A 9 -11.00 -22.15 2.37
N LEU A 10 -10.40 -21.32 3.22
CA LEU A 10 -9.95 -19.97 2.90
C LEU A 10 -8.93 -20.11 1.77
N LYS A 11 -9.42 -20.38 0.55
CA LYS A 11 -8.62 -20.34 -0.66
C LYS A 11 -8.27 -18.87 -0.82
N SER A 12 -7.05 -18.52 -0.41
CA SER A 12 -6.50 -17.19 -0.64
C SER A 12 -6.76 -16.84 -2.11
N PRO A 13 -7.38 -15.70 -2.41
CA PRO A 13 -7.63 -15.34 -3.80
C PRO A 13 -6.28 -15.33 -4.52
N ASN A 14 -6.12 -16.22 -5.51
CA ASN A 14 -4.97 -16.19 -6.40
C ASN A 14 -5.20 -14.99 -7.32
N LEU A 15 -4.63 -13.86 -6.91
CA LEU A 15 -4.66 -12.64 -7.69
C LEU A 15 -3.86 -12.87 -8.98
N ASN A 16 -4.43 -12.45 -10.10
CA ASN A 16 -3.73 -12.48 -11.38
C ASN A 16 -2.62 -11.41 -11.40
N ASN A 17 -1.60 -11.56 -12.23
CA ASN A 17 -0.49 -10.60 -12.38
C ASN A 17 -0.99 -9.18 -12.67
N SER A 18 -2.09 -9.05 -13.42
CA SER A 18 -2.74 -7.75 -13.66
C SER A 18 -3.30 -7.12 -12.38
N GLN A 19 -3.90 -7.91 -11.49
CA GLN A 19 -4.44 -7.42 -10.22
C GLN A 19 -3.33 -7.05 -9.25
N PHE A 20 -2.24 -7.82 -9.21
CA PHE A 20 -1.07 -7.46 -8.42
C PHE A 20 -0.42 -6.16 -8.92
N LYS A 21 -0.32 -5.96 -10.24
CA LYS A 21 0.15 -4.70 -10.82
C LYS A 21 -0.74 -3.53 -10.39
N THR A 22 -2.06 -3.69 -10.44
CA THR A 22 -3.00 -2.67 -9.95
C THR A 22 -2.79 -2.34 -8.47
N ILE A 23 -2.52 -3.34 -7.62
CA ILE A 23 -2.24 -3.11 -6.19
C ILE A 23 -0.94 -2.31 -6.02
N VAL A 24 0.11 -2.65 -6.78
CA VAL A 24 1.38 -1.91 -6.78
C VAL A 24 1.14 -0.46 -7.21
N ASP A 25 0.39 -0.22 -8.27
CA ASP A 25 0.06 1.13 -8.74
C ASP A 25 -0.76 1.93 -7.71
N ILE A 26 -1.72 1.28 -7.03
CA ILE A 26 -2.49 1.90 -5.94
C ILE A 26 -1.56 2.30 -4.79
N CYS A 27 -0.67 1.40 -4.35
CA CYS A 27 0.28 1.68 -3.28
C CYS A 27 1.24 2.83 -3.65
N ILE A 28 1.73 2.85 -4.90
CA ILE A 28 2.57 3.96 -5.38
C ILE A 28 1.79 5.27 -5.33
N ASN A 29 0.59 5.32 -5.89
CA ASN A 29 -0.24 6.53 -5.93
C ASN A 29 -0.63 7.02 -4.54
N LEU A 30 -0.96 6.12 -3.60
CA LEU A 30 -1.21 6.48 -2.21
C LEU A 30 0.01 7.10 -1.54
N GLY A 31 1.21 6.54 -1.78
CA GLY A 31 2.45 7.13 -1.28
C GLY A 31 2.70 8.53 -1.86
N THR A 32 2.46 8.72 -3.15
CA THR A 32 2.61 10.03 -3.81
C THR A 32 1.59 11.06 -3.31
N ILE A 33 0.33 10.66 -3.09
CA ILE A 33 -0.71 11.52 -2.52
C ILE A 33 -0.35 11.91 -1.08
N SER A 34 0.14 10.95 -0.27
CA SER A 34 0.60 11.20 1.10
C SER A 34 1.77 12.21 1.14
N LEU A 35 2.67 12.17 0.16
CA LEU A 35 3.73 13.16 0.04
C LEU A 35 3.21 14.51 -0.44
N GLY A 36 2.33 14.53 -1.45
CA GLY A 36 1.73 15.76 -1.95
C GLY A 36 0.92 16.51 -0.89
N SER A 37 0.12 15.78 -0.10
CA SER A 37 -0.70 16.37 0.97
C SER A 37 0.11 17.02 2.08
N VAL A 38 1.37 16.66 2.20
CA VAL A 38 2.29 17.14 3.23
C VAL A 38 3.26 18.17 2.66
N ALA A 39 3.74 17.98 1.43
CA ALA A 39 4.62 18.92 0.74
C ALA A 39 3.92 20.24 0.38
N ILE A 40 2.66 20.20 -0.05
CA ILE A 40 1.88 21.40 -0.38
C ILE A 40 1.79 22.36 0.82
N PRO A 41 1.25 21.95 1.99
CA PRO A 41 1.17 22.84 3.15
C PRO A 41 2.54 23.26 3.67
N LEU A 42 3.61 22.45 3.49
CA LEU A 42 4.95 22.87 3.88
C LEU A 42 5.50 24.06 3.09
N VAL A 43 5.14 24.14 1.80
CA VAL A 43 5.54 25.25 0.93
C VAL A 43 4.81 26.54 1.33
N PHE A 44 3.57 26.43 1.81
CA PHE A 44 2.75 27.58 2.21
C PHE A 44 2.94 28.00 3.68
N ASP A 45 3.17 27.05 4.59
CA ASP A 45 3.34 27.30 6.03
C ASP A 45 4.61 26.62 6.55
N LYS A 46 5.63 27.44 6.87
CA LYS A 46 6.98 27.01 7.32
C LYS A 46 7.02 26.32 8.69
N LYS A 47 5.88 25.86 9.23
CA LYS A 47 5.76 25.31 10.60
C LYS A 47 5.06 23.95 10.61
N PHE A 48 5.66 22.94 9.97
CA PHE A 48 5.04 21.60 9.92
C PHE A 48 6.05 20.43 9.95
N ASP A 49 7.14 20.53 10.72
CA ASP A 49 8.14 19.43 10.85
C ASP A 49 7.53 18.08 11.25
N LEU A 50 6.56 18.08 12.18
CA LEU A 50 5.89 16.85 12.61
C LEU A 50 4.99 16.25 11.53
N MET A 51 4.21 17.06 10.81
CA MET A 51 3.40 16.55 9.69
C MET A 51 4.26 16.06 8.53
N LEU A 52 5.39 16.73 8.26
CA LEU A 52 6.38 16.26 7.29
C LEU A 52 6.83 14.84 7.61
N SER A 53 7.21 14.62 8.86
CA SER A 53 7.71 13.34 9.35
C SER A 53 6.67 12.23 9.18
N PHE A 54 5.42 12.46 9.61
CA PHE A 54 4.33 11.49 9.45
C PHE A 54 3.99 11.23 7.98
N GLY A 55 3.98 12.27 7.14
CA GLY A 55 3.74 12.17 5.71
C GLY A 55 4.78 11.34 4.97
N LEU A 56 6.06 11.58 5.27
CA LEU A 56 7.18 10.81 4.73
C LEU A 56 7.10 9.35 5.15
N ILE A 57 6.89 9.08 6.45
CA ILE A 57 6.82 7.71 6.97
C ILE A 57 5.67 6.95 6.31
N GLY A 58 4.50 7.59 6.15
CA GLY A 58 3.36 7.02 5.44
C GLY A 58 3.70 6.68 3.99
N ALA A 59 4.28 7.64 3.26
CA ALA A 59 4.66 7.45 1.86
C ALA A 59 5.69 6.32 1.67
N PHE A 60 6.74 6.32 2.50
CA PHE A 60 7.76 5.25 2.47
C PHE A 60 7.19 3.88 2.80
N SER A 61 6.24 3.81 3.74
CA SER A 61 5.58 2.54 4.09
C SER A 61 4.78 1.97 2.91
N PHE A 62 4.03 2.82 2.19
CA PHE A 62 3.28 2.40 1.02
C PHE A 62 4.19 2.02 -0.16
N TRP A 63 5.27 2.76 -0.40
CA TRP A 63 6.24 2.40 -1.43
C TRP A 63 7.01 1.14 -1.11
N TYR A 64 7.38 0.93 0.16
CA TYR A 64 7.99 -0.32 0.60
C TYR A 64 7.05 -1.51 0.36
N LEU A 65 5.77 -1.35 0.69
CA LEU A 65 4.75 -2.38 0.44
C LEU A 65 4.60 -2.66 -1.07
N ALA A 66 4.61 -1.62 -1.91
CA ALA A 66 4.56 -1.75 -3.36
C ALA A 66 5.74 -2.55 -3.91
N VAL A 67 6.96 -2.26 -3.45
CA VAL A 67 8.17 -2.99 -3.83
C VAL A 67 8.12 -4.44 -3.37
N TYR A 68 7.66 -4.69 -2.14
CA TYR A 68 7.52 -6.03 -1.59
C TYR A 68 6.53 -6.88 -2.40
N ILE A 69 5.36 -6.32 -2.71
CA ILE A 69 4.34 -6.98 -3.53
C ILE A 69 4.89 -7.20 -4.95
N SER A 70 5.56 -6.21 -5.53
CA SER A 70 6.16 -6.32 -6.86
C SER A 70 7.15 -7.47 -6.95
N ARG A 71 8.06 -7.62 -5.97
CA ARG A 71 9.02 -8.74 -5.94
C ARG A 71 8.33 -10.11 -5.96
N LYS A 72 7.21 -10.23 -5.25
CA LYS A 72 6.42 -11.46 -5.16
C LYS A 72 5.70 -11.86 -6.47
N ILE A 73 5.66 -10.96 -7.46
CA ILE A 73 5.12 -11.23 -8.81
C ILE A 73 6.22 -11.77 -9.75
N TYR A 74 7.49 -11.42 -9.46
CA TYR A 74 8.64 -11.75 -10.33
C TYR A 74 9.45 -12.97 -9.85
N GLU A 75 9.19 -13.48 -8.63
CA GLU A 75 9.58 -14.84 -8.19
C GLU A 75 8.58 -15.88 -8.68
#